data_AF-A0A5D4RZD2-F1
#
_entry.id   AF-A0A5D4RZD2-F1
#
_cell.length_a   1.000
_cell.length_b   1.000
_cell.length_c   1.000
_cell.angle_alpha   90.00
_cell.angle_beta   90.00
_cell.angle_gamma   90.00
#
_symmetry.space_group_name_H-M   'P 1'
#
loop_
_entity.id
_entity.type
_entity.pdbx_description
1 polymer ?
#
loop_
_entity_poly.entity_id
_entity_poly.type
_entity_poly.pdbx_seq_one_letter_code
_entity_poly.pdbx_strand_id
1 'polypeptide(L)'
;MGNYSEEKAWKRAEKMGKVNYLLLVGILAGGGAFFGLSILLAYVRGSDMDLFQTFLSALSFGVVYGYLSWKFTKRRYEKKR
;
A
#
# COMPACT_ATOMS: atom_id res chain seq x y z
N MET A 1 26.96 -6.59 4.73
CA MET A 1 26.35 -7.16 3.52
C MET A 1 25.23 -6.25 3.05
N GLY A 2 25.45 -5.50 1.97
CA GLY A 2 24.43 -4.65 1.35
C GLY A 2 23.25 -5.53 0.90
N ASN A 3 22.07 -5.26 1.44
CA ASN A 3 20.91 -6.12 1.30
C ASN A 3 20.37 -6.03 -0.14
N TYR A 4 20.81 -6.95 -1.03
CA TYR A 4 20.38 -7.08 -2.43
C TYR A 4 18.85 -6.99 -2.63
N SER A 5 18.06 -7.32 -1.60
CA SER A 5 16.60 -7.22 -1.65
C SER A 5 16.09 -5.78 -1.75
N GLU A 6 16.74 -4.81 -1.08
CA GLU A 6 16.29 -3.42 -1.03
C GLU A 6 16.61 -2.68 -2.34
N GLU A 7 17.78 -2.96 -2.94
CA GLU A 7 18.16 -2.40 -4.24
C GLU A 7 17.25 -2.94 -5.36
N LYS A 8 16.88 -4.22 -5.28
CA LYS A 8 15.95 -4.86 -6.21
C LYS A 8 14.50 -4.38 -6.03
N ALA A 9 14.11 -4.02 -4.81
CA ALA A 9 12.81 -3.42 -4.51
C ALA A 9 12.71 -1.99 -5.06
N TRP A 10 13.76 -1.18 -4.87
CA TRP A 10 13.84 0.17 -5.42
C TRP A 10 13.86 0.17 -6.95
N LYS A 11 14.71 -0.66 -7.60
CA LYS A 11 14.74 -0.79 -9.07
C LYS A 11 13.39 -1.24 -9.65
N ARG A 12 12.64 -2.09 -8.94
CA ARG A 12 11.27 -2.48 -9.34
C ARG A 12 10.29 -1.32 -9.21
N ALA A 13 10.35 -0.58 -8.10
CA ALA A 13 9.51 0.59 -7.88
C ALA A 13 9.78 1.67 -8.93
N GLU A 14 11.05 1.98 -9.20
CA GLU A 14 11.50 2.92 -10.22
C GLU A 14 11.05 2.49 -11.63
N LYS A 15 11.24 1.22 -12.00
CA LYS A 15 10.83 0.68 -13.30
C LYS A 15 9.30 0.72 -13.52
N MET A 16 8.51 0.53 -12.47
CA MET A 16 7.04 0.66 -12.58
C MET A 16 6.58 2.10 -12.77
N GLY A 17 7.35 3.07 -12.27
CA GLY A 17 6.95 4.47 -12.20
C GLY A 17 6.04 4.74 -10.99
N LYS A 18 6.16 5.97 -10.45
CA LYS A 18 5.52 6.39 -9.20
C LYS A 18 3.99 6.17 -9.18
N VAL A 19 3.32 6.46 -10.29
CA VAL A 19 1.85 6.37 -10.42
C VAL A 19 1.38 4.91 -10.43
N ASN A 20 2.01 4.04 -11.23
CA ASN A 20 1.66 2.62 -11.26
C ASN A 20 1.96 1.93 -9.93
N TYR A 21 3.05 2.30 -9.26
CA TYR A 21 3.36 1.78 -7.93
C TYR A 21 2.28 2.17 -6.91
N LEU A 22 1.82 3.43 -6.93
CA LEU A 22 0.73 3.91 -6.08
C LEU A 22 -0.57 3.14 -6.34
N LEU A 23 -0.91 2.88 -7.61
CA LEU A 23 -2.11 2.12 -7.97
C LEU A 23 -2.02 0.64 -7.56
N LEU A 24 -0.92 -0.03 -7.88
CA LEU A 24 -0.77 -1.47 -7.64
C LEU A 24 -0.45 -1.79 -6.18
N VAL A 25 0.54 -1.11 -5.59
CA VAL A 25 1.00 -1.41 -4.22
C VAL A 25 0.19 -0.64 -3.19
N GLY A 26 -0.17 0.60 -3.49
CA GLY A 26 -1.00 1.41 -2.62
C GLY A 26 -2.45 0.94 -2.62
N ILE A 27 -3.14 1.17 -3.74
CA ILE A 27 -4.60 0.98 -3.83
C ILE A 27 -4.97 -0.51 -3.89
N LEU A 28 -4.40 -1.29 -4.81
CA LEU A 28 -4.78 -2.69 -4.98
C LEU A 28 -4.32 -3.57 -3.81
N ALA A 29 -3.04 -3.48 -3.42
CA ALA A 29 -2.55 -4.28 -2.30
C ALA A 29 -2.94 -3.71 -0.93
N GLY A 30 -2.61 -2.44 -0.65
CA GLY A 30 -2.90 -1.81 0.65
C GLY A 30 -4.40 -1.55 0.87
N GLY A 31 -5.05 -0.88 -0.09
CA GLY A 31 -6.48 -0.58 -0.03
C GLY A 31 -7.34 -1.85 -0.09
N GLY A 32 -7.02 -2.78 -0.99
CA GLY A 32 -7.71 -4.07 -1.10
C GLY A 32 -7.62 -4.90 0.19
N ALA A 33 -6.43 -5.01 0.78
CA ALA A 33 -6.26 -5.71 2.06
C ALA A 33 -7.03 -5.05 3.20
N PHE A 34 -7.01 -3.71 3.29
CA PHE A 34 -7.77 -2.96 4.29
C PHE A 34 -9.28 -3.15 4.12
N PHE A 35 -9.78 -3.11 2.89
CA PHE A 35 -11.19 -3.33 2.58
C PHE A 35 -11.63 -4.75 2.94
N GLY A 36 -10.86 -5.77 2.54
CA GLY A 36 -11.14 -7.17 2.86
C GLY A 36 -11.12 -7.43 4.37
N LEU A 37 -10.15 -6.86 5.10
CA LEU A 37 -10.10 -6.95 6.55
C LEU A 37 -11.30 -6.27 7.23
N SER A 38 -11.73 -5.12 6.70
CA SER A 38 -12.88 -4.39 7.23
C SER A 38 -14.17 -5.20 7.07
N ILE A 39 -14.38 -5.82 5.90
CA ILE A 39 -15.51 -6.74 5.66
C ILE A 39 -15.45 -7.93 6.60
N LEU A 40 -14.28 -8.56 6.73
CA LEU A 40 -14.11 -9.73 7.60
C LEU A 40 -14.44 -9.39 9.06
N LEU A 41 -13.96 -8.24 9.55
CA LEU A 41 -14.25 -7.77 10.90
C LEU A 41 -15.72 -7.44 11.10
N ALA A 42 -16.37 -6.79 10.12
CA ALA A 42 -17.79 -6.50 10.18
C ALA A 42 -18.63 -7.79 10.21
N TYR A 43 -18.25 -8.77 9.40
CA TYR A 43 -18.88 -10.10 9.37
C TYR A 43 -18.75 -10.82 10.72
N VAL A 44 -17.56 -10.84 11.31
CA VAL A 44 -17.32 -11.47 12.62
C VAL A 44 -18.06 -10.75 13.75
N ARG A 45 -18.22 -9.43 13.66
CA ARG A 45 -18.91 -8.62 14.68
C ARG A 45 -20.42 -8.54 14.51
N GLY A 46 -20.97 -9.01 13.37
CA GLY A 46 -22.37 -8.85 13.03
C GLY A 46 -22.82 -7.38 12.95
N SER A 47 -21.91 -6.47 12.61
CA SER A 47 -22.18 -5.04 12.54
C SER A 47 -22.58 -4.62 11.13
N ASP A 48 -23.62 -3.80 11.01
CA ASP A 48 -23.94 -3.14 9.74
C ASP A 48 -22.78 -2.24 9.31
N MET A 49 -22.34 -2.40 8.07
CA MET A 49 -21.21 -1.67 7.51
C MET A 49 -21.65 -0.95 6.23
N ASP A 50 -21.39 0.36 6.18
CA ASP A 50 -21.52 1.09 4.92
C ASP A 50 -20.36 0.72 4.00
N LEU A 51 -20.66 -0.11 3.00
CA LEU A 51 -19.71 -0.58 1.99
C LEU A 51 -19.11 0.58 1.17
N PHE A 52 -19.88 1.61 0.87
CA PHE A 52 -19.42 2.74 0.07
C PHE A 52 -18.46 3.61 0.87
N GLN A 53 -18.79 3.92 2.13
CA GLN A 53 -17.90 4.66 3.01
C GLN A 53 -16.62 3.86 3.33
N THR A 54 -16.74 2.55 3.51
CA THR A 54 -15.58 1.67 3.74
C THR A 54 -14.69 1.60 2.50
N PHE A 55 -15.28 1.58 1.31
CA PHE A 55 -14.54 1.62 0.04
C PHE A 55 -13.78 2.95 -0.13
N LEU A 56 -14.42 4.09 0.12
CA LEU A 56 -13.75 5.40 0.08
C LEU A 56 -12.62 5.51 1.10
N SER A 57 -12.81 4.92 2.28
CA SER A 57 -11.77 4.85 3.31
C SER A 57 -10.61 3.95 2.87
N ALA A 58 -10.90 2.82 2.24
CA ALA A 58 -9.90 1.90 1.69
C ALA A 58 -9.09 2.52 0.54
N LEU A 59 -9.74 3.27 -0.36
CA LEU A 59 -9.05 4.03 -1.40
C LEU A 59 -8.12 5.08 -0.81
N SER A 60 -8.62 5.86 0.16
CA SER A 60 -7.84 6.89 0.84
C SER A 60 -6.64 6.28 1.57
N PHE A 61 -6.85 5.17 2.29
CA PHE A 61 -5.81 4.41 2.94
C PHE A 61 -4.77 3.88 1.94
N GLY A 62 -5.22 3.32 0.81
CA GLY A 62 -4.35 2.79 -0.24
C GLY A 62 -3.44 3.86 -0.86
N VAL A 63 -3.96 5.06 -1.11
CA VAL A 63 -3.15 6.20 -1.60
C VAL A 63 -2.09 6.60 -0.58
N VAL A 64 -2.46 6.75 0.69
CA VAL A 64 -1.53 7.12 1.77
C VAL A 64 -0.47 6.04 1.96
N TYR A 65 -0.87 4.77 2.00
CA TYR A 65 0.02 3.63 2.14
C TYR A 65 1.02 3.54 0.97
N GLY A 66 0.53 3.66 -0.27
CA GLY A 66 1.39 3.65 -1.45
C GLY A 66 2.40 4.79 -1.44
N TYR A 67 2.00 5.99 -1.03
CA TYR A 67 2.89 7.15 -0.92
C TYR A 67 3.95 6.96 0.17
N LEU A 68 3.54 6.51 1.37
CA LEU A 68 4.46 6.24 2.46
C LEU A 68 5.43 5.12 2.10
N SER A 69 4.94 4.00 1.55
CA SER A 69 5.76 2.88 1.10
C SER A 69 6.83 3.32 0.10
N TRP A 70 6.44 4.13 -0.89
CA TRP A 70 7.39 4.71 -1.85
C TRP A 70 8.44 5.60 -1.16
N LYS A 71 8.00 6.49 -0.28
CA LYS A 71 8.88 7.43 0.45
C LYS A 71 9.86 6.72 1.36
N PHE A 72 9.41 5.67 2.07
CA PHE A 72 10.28 4.83 2.91
C PHE A 72 11.29 4.05 2.07
N THR A 73 10.86 3.48 0.94
CA THR A 73 11.76 2.75 0.02
C THR A 73 12.85 3.70 -0.53
N LYS A 74 12.47 4.92 -0.95
CA LYS A 74 13.42 5.94 -1.41
C LYS A 74 14.42 6.35 -0.32
N ARG A 75 13.92 6.68 0.89
CA ARG A 75 14.78 7.07 2.02
C ARG A 75 15.76 5.96 2.42
N ARG A 76 15.33 4.69 2.42
CA ARG A 76 16.22 3.55 2.73
C ARG A 76 17.31 3.38 1.68
N TYR A 77 17.00 3.62 0.42
CA TYR A 77 17.98 3.59 -0.66
C TYR A 77 18.99 4.74 -0.53
N GLU A 78 18.53 5.97 -0.33
CA GLU A 78 19.39 7.16 -0.20
C GLU A 78 20.30 7.11 1.02
N LYS A 79 19.85 6.55 2.15
CA LYS A 79 20.64 6.48 3.39
C LYS A 79 21.77 5.44 3.36
N LYS A 80 21.85 4.62 2.29
CA LYS A 80 22.87 3.56 2.10
C LYS A 80 23.88 3.87 1.00
N ARG A 81 23.68 4.92 0.20
CA ARG A 81 24.74 5.57 -0.57
C ARG A 81 25.40 6.64 0.29
#